data_AF-A0A2P5DHP2-F1
#
_entry.id   AF-A0A2P5DHP2-F1
#
_cell.length_a   1.000
_cell.length_b   1.000
_cell.length_c   1.000
_cell.angle_alpha   90.00
_cell.angle_beta   90.00
_cell.angle_gamma   90.00
#
_symmetry.space_group_name_H-M   'P 1'
#
loop_
_entity.id
_entity.type
_entity.pdbx_description
1 polymer ?
#
loop_
_entity_poly.entity_id
_entity_poly.type
_entity_poly.pdbx_seq_one_letter_code
_entity_poly.pdbx_strand_id
1 'polypeptide(L)'
;MDLLLFEKTFLALVFATAIAIAVSVSKLRGKRFKLPPVGNNLNHHDLAELLKKYGDVSVLRMGQHRLMVVSSSKLAKEVLVTKGVEFGSRT
;
A
#
# COMPACT_ATOMS: atom_id res chain seq x y z
N MET A 1 -51.13 -5.00 -9.10
CA MET A 1 -50.46 -3.96 -8.28
C MET A 1 -48.99 -4.32 -8.05
N ASP A 2 -48.43 -5.22 -8.87
CA ASP A 2 -47.27 -6.02 -8.49
C ASP A 2 -46.01 -5.62 -9.27
N LEU A 3 -46.17 -4.98 -10.42
CA LEU A 3 -45.06 -4.55 -11.28
C LEU A 3 -44.27 -3.36 -10.69
N LEU A 4 -44.97 -2.39 -10.09
CA LEU A 4 -44.38 -1.24 -9.39
C LEU A 4 -43.66 -1.66 -8.09
N LEU A 5 -44.17 -2.69 -7.41
CA LEU A 5 -43.52 -3.27 -6.23
C LEU A 5 -42.26 -4.04 -6.64
N PHE A 6 -42.33 -4.81 -7.72
CA PHE A 6 -41.19 -5.55 -8.27
C PHE A 6 -40.04 -4.64 -8.74
N GLU A 7 -40.36 -3.51 -9.38
CA GLU A 7 -39.36 -2.52 -9.82
C GLU A 7 -38.64 -1.88 -8.62
N LYS A 8 -39.39 -1.50 -7.57
CA LYS A 8 -38.82 -0.90 -6.36
C LYS A 8 -37.95 -1.87 -5.57
N THR A 9 -38.32 -3.15 -5.50
CA THR A 9 -37.51 -4.16 -4.82
C THR A 9 -36.22 -4.48 -5.57
N PHE A 10 -36.26 -4.51 -6.92
CA PHE A 10 -35.07 -4.66 -7.74
C PHE A 10 -34.10 -3.48 -7.57
N LEU A 11 -34.61 -2.25 -7.62
CA LEU A 11 -33.80 -1.05 -7.41
C LEU A 11 -33.18 -1.05 -6.00
N ALA A 12 -33.95 -1.38 -4.96
CA ALA A 12 -33.45 -1.46 -3.60
C ALA A 12 -32.32 -2.49 -3.43
N LEU A 13 -32.43 -3.65 -4.09
CA LEU A 13 -31.41 -4.70 -4.05
C LEU A 13 -30.10 -4.27 -4.74
N VAL A 14 -30.20 -3.63 -5.91
CA VAL A 14 -29.02 -3.12 -6.64
C VAL A 14 -28.32 -2.02 -5.83
N PHE A 15 -29.06 -1.10 -5.21
CA PHE A 15 -28.45 -0.07 -4.36
C PHE A 15 -27.81 -0.66 -3.10
N ALA A 16 -28.47 -1.61 -2.43
CA ALA A 16 -27.92 -2.26 -1.24
C ALA A 16 -26.62 -3.00 -1.52
N THR A 17 -26.56 -3.73 -2.63
CA THR A 17 -25.36 -4.45 -3.06
C THR A 17 -24.23 -3.50 -3.48
N ALA A 18 -24.53 -2.42 -4.21
CA ALA A 18 -23.55 -1.40 -4.57
C ALA A 18 -22.92 -0.72 -3.34
N ILE A 19 -23.73 -0.38 -2.33
CA ILE A 19 -23.24 0.22 -1.07
C ILE A 19 -22.36 -0.77 -0.30
N ALA A 20 -22.76 -2.04 -0.20
CA ALA A 20 -21.96 -3.06 0.48
C ALA A 20 -20.59 -3.28 -0.18
N ILE A 21 -20.55 -3.27 -1.53
CA ILE A 21 -19.30 -3.35 -2.29
C ILE A 21 -18.43 -2.12 -2.03
N ALA A 22 -18.99 -0.91 -2.09
CA ALA A 22 -18.26 0.33 -1.85
C ALA A 22 -17.64 0.39 -0.45
N VAL A 23 -18.37 -0.04 0.58
CA VAL A 23 -17.88 -0.11 1.97
C VAL A 23 -16.75 -1.14 2.11
N SER A 24 -16.90 -2.30 1.48
CA SER A 24 -15.89 -3.36 1.50
C SER A 24 -14.58 -2.91 0.85
N VAL A 25 -14.65 -2.27 -0.33
CA VAL A 25 -13.50 -1.70 -1.03
C VAL A 25 -12.84 -0.59 -0.21
N SER A 26 -13.63 0.25 0.47
CA SER A 26 -13.12 1.33 1.31
C SER A 26 -12.33 0.81 2.53
N LYS A 27 -12.79 -0.28 3.16
CA LYS A 27 -12.06 -0.93 4.27
C LYS A 27 -10.74 -1.55 3.80
N LEU A 28 -10.69 -2.10 2.59
CA LEU A 28 -9.46 -2.62 1.98
C LEU A 28 -8.45 -1.51 1.68
N ARG A 29 -8.89 -0.36 1.14
CA ARG A 29 -8.02 0.81 0.88
C ARG A 29 -7.53 1.51 2.16
N GLY A 30 -8.28 1.41 3.26
CA GLY A 30 -8.03 2.14 4.49
C GLY A 30 -6.89 1.60 5.37
N LYS A 31 -6.36 0.39 5.09
CA LYS A 31 -5.25 -0.20 5.86
C LYS A 31 -3.93 0.50 5.50
N ARG A 32 -3.76 1.73 6.00
CA ARG A 32 -2.46 2.40 6.04
C ARG A 32 -1.58 1.58 6.98
N PHE A 33 -0.59 0.87 6.44
CA PHE A 33 0.44 0.23 7.27
C PHE A 33 1.13 1.34 8.08
N LYS A 34 0.94 1.33 9.40
CA LYS A 34 1.71 2.19 10.31
C LYS A 34 3.16 1.79 10.16
N LEU A 35 3.93 2.63 9.47
CA LEU A 35 5.35 2.42 9.24
C LEU A 35 6.04 2.41 10.62
N PRO A 36 6.94 1.45 10.90
CA PRO A 36 7.71 1.49 12.14
C PRO A 36 8.50 2.81 12.17
N PRO A 37 8.40 3.61 13.25
CA PRO A 37 9.27 4.77 13.42
C PRO A 37 10.68 4.24 13.67
N VAL A 38 11.59 4.53 12.76
CA VAL A 38 12.97 4.06 12.92
C VAL A 38 13.82 5.25 13.35
N GLY A 39 14.60 5.05 14.42
CA GLY A 39 15.43 6.09 15.02
C GLY A 39 16.58 6.52 14.11
N ASN A 40 17.31 7.56 14.51
CA ASN A 40 18.42 8.12 13.73
C ASN A 40 19.65 7.21 13.61
N ASN A 41 19.74 6.12 14.38
CA ASN A 41 20.89 5.21 14.36
C ASN A 41 20.48 3.85 13.78
N LEU A 42 20.23 3.85 12.48
CA LEU A 42 19.80 2.68 11.72
C LEU A 42 21.04 1.92 11.23
N ASN A 43 21.34 0.79 11.86
CA ASN A 43 22.44 -0.06 11.41
C ASN A 43 22.01 -1.00 10.28
N HIS A 44 22.99 -1.51 9.53
CA HIS A 44 22.76 -2.50 8.48
C HIS A 44 22.14 -3.81 9.02
N HIS A 45 22.39 -4.15 10.29
CA HIS A 45 21.74 -5.27 10.97
C HIS A 45 20.25 -5.02 11.24
N ASP A 46 19.88 -3.84 11.75
CA ASP A 46 18.50 -3.49 12.03
C ASP A 46 17.66 -3.45 10.73
N LEU A 47 18.25 -2.94 9.65
CA LEU A 47 17.66 -3.01 8.31
C LEU A 47 17.45 -4.45 7.87
N ALA A 48 18.44 -5.32 8.04
CA ALA A 48 18.31 -6.73 7.66
C ALA A 48 17.20 -7.45 8.45
N GLU A 49 17.02 -7.14 9.74
CA GLU A 49 15.92 -7.68 10.54
C GLU A 49 14.55 -7.16 10.09
N LEU A 50 14.44 -5.86 9.80
CA LEU A 50 13.23 -5.27 9.25
C LEU A 50 12.88 -5.89 7.89
N LEU A 51 13.86 -6.12 7.04
CA LEU A 51 13.67 -6.74 5.73
C LEU A 51 13.23 -8.21 5.85
N LYS A 52 13.76 -8.97 6.82
CA LYS A 52 13.24 -10.32 7.13
C LYS A 52 11.78 -10.31 7.54
N LYS A 53 11.33 -9.25 8.23
CA LYS A 53 9.96 -9.13 8.74
C LYS A 53 8.95 -8.60 7.72
N TYR A 54 9.35 -7.63 6.90
CA TYR A 54 8.48 -6.91 5.97
C TYR A 54 8.68 -7.30 4.50
N GLY A 55 9.72 -8.07 4.19
CA GLY A 55 10.06 -8.53 2.85
C GLY A 55 11.04 -7.62 2.11
N ASP A 56 11.33 -7.98 0.86
CA ASP A 56 12.41 -7.39 0.07
C ASP A 56 12.17 -5.93 -0.35
N VAL A 57 10.91 -5.49 -0.31
CA VAL A 57 10.50 -4.11 -0.57
C VAL A 57 9.68 -3.64 0.61
N SER A 58 10.25 -2.70 1.37
CA SER A 58 9.58 -2.14 2.53
C SER A 58 9.72 -0.63 2.58
N VAL A 59 8.73 0.02 3.17
CA VAL A 59 8.74 1.47 3.39
C VAL A 59 9.08 1.71 4.85
N LEU A 60 10.00 2.64 5.08
CA LEU A 60 10.50 3.04 6.39
C LEU A 60 10.24 4.54 6.58
N ARG A 61 9.99 4.97 7.82
CA ARG A 61 9.91 6.40 8.17
C ARG A 61 11.06 6.78 9.11
N MET A 62 11.99 7.60 8.60
CA MET A 62 13.14 8.15 9.31
C MET A 62 12.86 9.62 9.59
N GLY A 63 12.32 9.90 10.78
CA GLY A 63 11.84 11.24 11.14
C GLY A 63 10.80 11.77 10.14
N GLN A 64 11.15 12.84 9.42
CA GLN A 64 10.30 13.43 8.38
C GLN A 64 10.44 12.75 7.02
N HIS A 65 11.55 12.04 6.78
CA HIS A 65 11.81 11.37 5.50
C HIS A 65 11.13 10.00 5.45
N ARG A 66 10.43 9.73 4.35
CA ARG A 66 9.91 8.41 4.03
C ARG A 66 10.85 7.77 3.01
N LEU A 67 11.45 6.63 3.38
CA LEU A 67 12.40 5.91 2.54
C LEU A 67 11.77 4.60 2.08
N MET A 68 12.07 4.20 0.86
CA MET A 68 11.78 2.86 0.36
C MET A 68 13.09 2.07 0.34
N VAL A 69 13.10 0.92 1.02
CA VAL A 69 14.26 0.03 1.08
C VAL A 69 14.01 -1.12 0.13
N VAL A 70 14.98 -1.36 -0.76
CA VAL A 70 14.99 -2.48 -1.72
C VAL A 70 16.21 -3.34 -1.41
N SER A 71 16.00 -4.57 -0.95
CA SER A 71 17.09 -5.48 -0.58
C SER A 71 17.43 -6.50 -1.67
N SER A 72 16.47 -6.84 -2.53
CA SER A 72 16.67 -7.85 -3.57
C SER A 72 17.57 -7.31 -4.68
N SER A 73 18.62 -8.06 -5.01
CA SER A 73 19.57 -7.70 -6.07
C SER A 73 18.87 -7.48 -7.43
N LYS A 74 17.89 -8.31 -7.76
CA LYS A 74 17.13 -8.20 -9.02
C LYS A 74 16.35 -6.89 -9.09
N LEU A 75 15.67 -6.53 -8.00
CA LEU A 75 14.89 -5.30 -7.90
C LEU A 75 15.78 -4.07 -7.82
N ALA A 76 16.90 -4.14 -7.10
CA ALA A 76 17.89 -3.06 -7.03
C ALA A 76 18.45 -2.74 -8.43
N LYS A 77 18.75 -3.77 -9.24
CA LYS A 77 19.15 -3.57 -10.64
C LYS A 77 18.05 -2.87 -11.45
N GLU A 78 16.80 -3.25 -11.27
CA GLU A 78 15.68 -2.65 -11.99
C GLU A 78 15.47 -1.17 -11.61
N VAL A 79 15.54 -0.85 -10.32
CA VAL A 79 15.35 0.51 -9.81
C VAL A 79 16.54 1.40 -10.16
N LEU A 80 17.77 0.95 -9.93
CA LEU A 80 18.96 1.78 -10.08
C LEU A 80 19.46 1.86 -11.52
N VAL A 81 19.28 0.80 -12.32
CA VAL A 81 19.79 0.75 -13.70
C VAL A 81 18.67 1.02 -14.69
N THR A 82 17.64 0.17 -14.73
CA THR A 82 16.58 0.28 -15.74
C THR A 82 15.77 1.55 -15.57
N LYS A 83 15.43 1.91 -14.32
CA LYS A 83 14.64 3.09 -13.97
C LYS A 83 15.46 4.20 -13.32
N GLY A 84 16.77 4.20 -13.50
CA GLY A 84 17.68 5.14 -12.84
C GLY A 84 17.35 6.62 -13.09
N VAL A 85 16.73 6.96 -14.23
CA VAL A 85 16.28 8.33 -14.53
C VAL A 85 15.11 8.76 -13.63
N GLU A 86 14.19 7.84 -13.31
CA GLU A 86 13.03 8.12 -12.44
C GLU A 86 13.44 8.24 -10.96
N PHE A 87 14.42 7.43 -10.55
CA PHE A 87 14.90 7.37 -9.15
C PHE A 87 16.16 8.20 -8.89
N GLY A 88 16.67 8.91 -9.90
CA GLY A 88 17.92 9.68 -9.83
C GLY A 88 17.79 11.09 -9.25
N SER A 89 16.60 11.51 -8.83
CA SER A 89 16.40 12.83 -8.22
C SER A 89 17.10 12.93 -6.85
N ARG A 90 17.72 14.10 -6.59
CA ARG A 90 18.44 14.40 -5.34
C ARG A 90 17.93 15.67 -4.63
N THR A 91 16.67 16.04 -4.92
CA THR A 91 15.98 17.18 -4.28
C THR A 91 15.77 16.98 -2.79
#